data_AF-A0AAV2BJR2-F1
#
_entry.id   AF-A0AAV2BJR2-F1
#
_cell.length_a   1.000
_cell.length_b   1.000
_cell.length_c   1.000
_cell.angle_alpha   90.00
_cell.angle_beta   90.00
_cell.angle_gamma   90.00
#
_symmetry.space_group_name_H-M   'P 1'
#
loop_
_entity.id
_entity.type
_entity.pdbx_description
1 polymer ?
#
loop_
_entity_poly.entity_id
_entity_poly.type
_entity_poly.pdbx_seq_one_letter_code
_entity_poly.pdbx_strand_id
1 'polypeptide(L)'
;MTTSWESGLPVSEKEALDQLKARLSFDMIQELHNDTYQMYLFLKDTNFDVSEAETMLTQTLKWRKSIKADTIECFDPPEILKIYTKNNRIGFDKRGAIVHYIPLGKVDVKGITMSTKYPDLEKTLVQILEEDIKILKEKRPSPNGPFSHVTLIFNMEGLSFANATDKKVSAYFMIPCNIVKSCLSAAYVERAKFFGSEGWKEQLLEVIDADQLPTFLGGNRTDPDGNPLCIKSVMHGGKIDEKYYIHKSKNPLSNASDVKKIVLARASFSEIELEVEEDGSLIEWEFETKTRDIGFGLFYKEIVDGEEKIIELVPLVRIDTEDYSETGVYKCQKAGTYVILFDNSYSWLRSKEIFYRIKTISHREHEEQVQG
;
A
#
# COMPACT_ATOMS: atom_id res chain seq x y z
N MET A 1 -33.01 21.07 -9.86
CA MET A 1 -32.09 20.48 -10.84
C MET A 1 -30.70 20.98 -10.50
N THR A 2 -29.83 20.12 -9.96
CA THR A 2 -28.41 20.46 -9.79
C THR A 2 -27.81 20.62 -11.19
N THR A 3 -27.47 21.84 -11.56
CA THR A 3 -26.68 22.13 -12.77
C THR A 3 -25.38 21.35 -12.70
N SER A 4 -25.02 20.63 -13.76
CA SER A 4 -23.74 19.93 -13.87
C SER A 4 -22.60 20.92 -13.60
N TRP A 5 -21.64 20.57 -12.75
CA TRP A 5 -20.47 21.42 -12.49
C TRP A 5 -19.70 21.77 -13.79
N GLU A 6 -19.80 20.90 -14.81
CA GLU A 6 -19.23 21.09 -16.13
C GLU A 6 -19.81 22.33 -16.86
N SER A 7 -21.02 22.79 -16.49
CA SER A 7 -21.62 23.98 -17.10
C SER A 7 -20.91 25.29 -16.73
N GLY A 8 -20.12 25.27 -15.65
CA GLY A 8 -19.33 26.42 -15.21
C GLY A 8 -17.94 26.49 -15.85
N LEU A 9 -17.55 25.51 -16.67
CA LEU A 9 -16.23 25.44 -17.26
C LEU A 9 -16.06 26.42 -18.44
N PRO A 10 -14.86 27.02 -18.62
CA PRO A 10 -14.51 27.69 -19.86
C PRO A 10 -14.67 26.76 -21.07
N VAL A 11 -15.02 27.32 -22.23
CA VAL A 11 -15.27 26.55 -23.46
C VAL A 11 -14.09 25.65 -23.82
N SER A 12 -12.87 26.17 -23.74
CA SER A 12 -11.65 25.42 -24.04
C SER A 12 -11.40 24.24 -23.10
N GLU A 13 -11.73 24.39 -21.81
CA GLU A 13 -11.57 23.30 -20.83
C GLU A 13 -12.62 22.21 -21.03
N LYS A 14 -13.85 22.62 -21.38
CA LYS A 14 -14.92 21.68 -21.73
C LYS A 14 -14.58 20.88 -22.99
N GLU A 15 -14.05 21.54 -24.02
CA GLU A 15 -13.58 20.88 -25.24
C GLU A 15 -12.46 19.87 -24.95
N ALA A 16 -11.49 20.20 -24.10
CA ALA A 16 -10.44 19.27 -23.69
C ALA A 16 -11.01 18.06 -22.92
N LEU A 17 -11.97 18.29 -22.02
CA LEU A 17 -12.66 17.22 -21.28
C LEU A 17 -13.45 16.30 -22.21
N ASP A 18 -14.19 16.85 -23.16
CA ASP A 18 -14.96 16.06 -24.14
C ASP A 18 -14.03 15.28 -25.08
N GLN A 19 -12.90 15.86 -25.49
CA GLN A 19 -11.87 15.15 -26.26
C GLN A 19 -11.26 13.99 -25.46
N LEU A 20 -10.91 14.20 -24.19
CA LEU A 20 -10.37 13.14 -23.35
C LEU A 20 -11.39 11.99 -23.17
N LYS A 21 -12.65 12.32 -22.85
CA LYS A 21 -13.75 11.34 -22.74
C LYS A 21 -13.89 10.49 -24.02
N ALA A 22 -13.70 11.09 -25.20
CA ALA A 22 -13.79 10.39 -26.48
C ALA A 22 -12.58 9.48 -26.78
N ARG A 23 -11.42 9.72 -26.17
CA ARG A 23 -10.21 8.88 -26.34
C ARG A 23 -10.17 7.68 -25.40
N LEU A 24 -10.73 7.83 -24.20
CA LEU A 24 -10.76 6.75 -23.22
C LEU A 24 -11.68 5.61 -23.68
N SER A 25 -11.24 4.37 -23.48
CA SER A 25 -12.09 3.21 -23.75
C SER A 25 -13.25 3.10 -22.76
N PHE A 26 -14.30 2.38 -23.14
CA PHE A 26 -15.44 2.12 -22.25
C PHE A 26 -14.99 1.50 -20.92
N ASP A 27 -14.06 0.53 -20.97
CA ASP A 27 -13.55 -0.14 -19.77
C ASP A 27 -12.81 0.83 -18.84
N MET A 28 -11.98 1.73 -19.40
CA MET A 28 -11.29 2.75 -18.60
C MET A 28 -12.27 3.70 -17.91
N ILE A 29 -13.35 4.08 -18.61
CA ILE A 29 -14.38 4.96 -18.05
C ILE A 29 -15.13 4.27 -16.91
N GLN A 30 -15.42 2.97 -17.04
CA GLN A 30 -16.03 2.18 -15.97
C GLN A 30 -15.09 2.00 -14.76
N GLU A 31 -13.80 1.76 -14.99
CA GLU A 31 -12.79 1.70 -13.92
C GLU A 31 -12.64 3.04 -13.16
N LEU A 32 -12.89 4.16 -13.84
CA LEU A 32 -12.97 5.49 -13.21
C LEU A 32 -14.33 5.76 -12.56
N HIS A 33 -15.24 4.77 -12.51
CA HIS A 33 -16.61 4.90 -12.02
C HIS A 33 -17.39 6.06 -12.66
N ASN A 34 -17.08 6.40 -13.91
CA ASN A 34 -17.64 7.55 -14.63
C ASN A 34 -17.39 8.90 -13.91
N ASP A 35 -16.32 9.02 -13.11
CA ASP A 35 -15.97 10.25 -12.39
C ASP A 35 -15.32 11.29 -13.32
N THR A 36 -16.15 12.15 -13.91
CA THR A 36 -15.67 13.15 -14.89
C THR A 36 -14.82 14.25 -14.26
N TYR A 37 -14.95 14.52 -12.96
CA TYR A 37 -14.09 15.47 -12.28
C TYR A 37 -12.67 14.91 -12.10
N GLN A 38 -12.53 13.61 -11.85
CA GLN A 38 -11.21 12.98 -11.84
C GLN A 38 -10.50 13.13 -13.18
N MET A 39 -11.19 12.91 -14.31
CA MET A 39 -10.63 13.14 -15.66
C MET A 39 -10.19 14.61 -15.85
N TYR A 40 -11.01 15.55 -15.37
CA TYR A 40 -10.69 16.98 -15.42
C TYR A 40 -9.47 17.36 -14.59
N LEU A 41 -9.27 16.75 -13.41
CA LEU A 41 -8.08 16.99 -12.59
C LEU A 41 -6.79 16.59 -13.32
N PHE A 42 -6.79 15.45 -14.03
CA PHE A 42 -5.64 15.06 -14.86
C PHE A 42 -5.40 16.03 -16.01
N LEU A 43 -6.45 16.55 -16.66
CA LEU A 43 -6.30 17.62 -17.65
C LEU A 43 -5.69 18.88 -17.03
N LYS A 44 -6.12 19.25 -15.83
CA LYS A 44 -5.58 20.42 -15.15
C LYS A 44 -4.08 20.29 -14.86
N ASP A 45 -3.60 19.09 -14.54
CA ASP A 45 -2.17 18.84 -14.30
C ASP A 45 -1.31 18.97 -15.54
N THR A 46 -1.86 18.55 -16.67
CA THR A 46 -1.16 18.56 -17.95
C THR A 46 -1.38 19.87 -18.71
N ASN A 47 -1.86 20.92 -18.02
CA ASN A 47 -2.25 22.19 -18.63
C ASN A 47 -3.17 22.02 -19.85
N PHE A 48 -4.11 21.08 -19.74
CA PHE A 48 -5.07 20.65 -20.74
C PHE A 48 -4.47 19.97 -21.98
N ASP A 49 -3.26 19.41 -21.87
CA ASP A 49 -2.76 18.44 -22.85
C ASP A 49 -3.51 17.11 -22.71
N VAL A 50 -4.39 16.85 -23.67
CA VAL A 50 -5.26 15.66 -23.71
C VAL A 50 -4.44 14.37 -23.84
N SER A 51 -3.33 14.38 -24.58
CA SER A 51 -2.52 13.19 -24.82
C SER A 51 -1.71 12.80 -23.59
N GLU A 52 -1.19 13.80 -22.88
CA GLU A 52 -0.49 13.57 -21.62
C GLU A 52 -1.46 13.12 -20.53
N ALA A 53 -2.66 13.73 -20.44
CA ALA A 53 -3.68 13.35 -19.47
C ALA A 53 -4.14 11.90 -19.67
N GLU A 54 -4.37 11.49 -20.92
CA GLU A 54 -4.68 10.10 -21.29
C GLU A 54 -3.58 9.12 -20.86
N THR A 55 -2.31 9.50 -21.07
CA THR A 55 -1.15 8.70 -20.66
C THR A 55 -1.10 8.53 -19.15
N MET A 56 -1.24 9.62 -18.39
CA MET A 56 -1.23 9.62 -16.92
C MET A 56 -2.39 8.82 -16.33
N LEU A 57 -3.60 8.97 -16.88
CA LEU A 57 -4.77 8.17 -16.49
C LEU A 57 -4.54 6.68 -16.73
N THR A 58 -4.00 6.33 -17.90
CA THR A 58 -3.69 4.93 -18.23
C THR A 58 -2.68 4.33 -17.27
N GLN A 59 -1.63 5.08 -16.91
CA GLN A 59 -0.64 4.67 -15.92
C GLN A 59 -1.26 4.50 -14.53
N THR A 60 -2.13 5.43 -14.12
CA THR A 60 -2.86 5.38 -12.85
C THR A 60 -3.71 4.11 -12.77
N LEU A 61 -4.51 3.80 -13.79
CA LEU A 61 -5.35 2.60 -13.83
C LEU A 61 -4.52 1.30 -13.77
N LYS A 62 -3.37 1.26 -14.45
CA LYS A 62 -2.42 0.12 -14.37
C LYS A 62 -1.87 -0.03 -12.95
N TRP A 63 -1.47 1.07 -12.31
CA TRP A 63 -0.98 1.05 -10.94
C TRP A 63 -2.07 0.56 -9.97
N ARG A 64 -3.29 1.09 -10.07
CA ARG A 64 -4.44 0.66 -9.24
C ARG A 64 -4.65 -0.85 -9.29
N LYS A 65 -4.58 -1.44 -10.48
CA LYS A 65 -4.66 -2.91 -10.67
C LYS A 65 -3.52 -3.65 -9.98
N SER A 66 -2.28 -3.15 -10.11
CA SER A 66 -1.11 -3.78 -9.51
C SER A 66 -1.15 -3.84 -7.98
N ILE A 67 -1.69 -2.80 -7.33
CA ILE A 67 -1.81 -2.74 -5.87
C ILE A 67 -3.17 -3.26 -5.35
N LYS A 68 -4.06 -3.68 -6.26
CA LYS A 68 -5.44 -4.09 -5.96
C LYS A 68 -6.23 -3.01 -5.20
N ALA A 69 -6.04 -1.74 -5.61
CA ALA A 69 -6.61 -0.57 -4.95
C ALA A 69 -8.14 -0.66 -4.78
N ASP A 70 -8.86 -1.18 -5.77
CA ASP A 70 -10.33 -1.26 -5.74
C ASP A 70 -10.87 -2.27 -4.73
N THR A 71 -10.01 -3.16 -4.21
CA THR A 71 -10.33 -4.14 -3.15
C THR A 71 -9.46 -3.94 -1.90
N ILE A 72 -8.82 -2.77 -1.76
CA ILE A 72 -7.87 -2.51 -0.68
C ILE A 72 -8.53 -2.52 0.71
N GLU A 73 -9.85 -2.33 0.79
CA GLU A 73 -10.60 -2.45 2.03
C GLU A 73 -10.53 -3.87 2.64
N CYS A 74 -10.29 -4.90 1.82
CA CYS A 74 -10.13 -6.28 2.26
C CYS A 74 -8.72 -6.58 2.79
N PHE A 75 -7.75 -5.68 2.60
CA PHE A 75 -6.41 -5.84 3.15
C PHE A 75 -6.44 -5.57 4.66
N ASP A 76 -5.94 -6.52 5.45
CA ASP A 76 -5.76 -6.34 6.88
C ASP A 76 -4.31 -5.89 7.19
N PRO A 77 -4.08 -4.63 7.58
CA PRO A 77 -2.72 -4.17 7.86
C PRO A 77 -2.11 -4.88 9.08
N PRO A 78 -0.79 -5.11 9.10
CA PRO A 78 -0.05 -5.47 10.30
C PRO A 78 -0.43 -4.59 11.50
N GLU A 79 -0.57 -5.19 12.68
CA GLU A 79 -0.99 -4.50 13.92
C GLU A 79 -0.19 -3.21 14.16
N ILE A 80 1.12 -3.26 13.95
CA ILE A 80 1.98 -2.11 14.15
C ILE A 80 1.70 -0.97 13.18
N LEU A 81 1.33 -1.27 11.93
CA LEU A 81 0.91 -0.26 10.97
C LEU A 81 -0.41 0.35 11.38
N LYS A 82 -1.38 -0.45 11.84
CA LYS A 82 -2.65 0.06 12.38
C LYS A 82 -2.42 1.01 13.55
N ILE A 83 -1.50 0.68 14.46
CA ILE A 83 -1.13 1.55 15.59
C ILE A 83 -0.48 2.85 15.09
N TYR A 84 0.46 2.73 14.16
CA TYR A 84 1.29 3.85 13.71
C TYR A 84 0.57 4.81 12.76
N THR A 85 -0.41 4.32 12.01
CA THR A 85 -1.26 5.14 11.15
C THR A 85 -2.57 5.53 11.82
N LYS A 86 -2.84 5.00 13.02
CA LYS A 86 -4.03 5.35 13.81
C LYS A 86 -4.10 6.85 14.01
N ASN A 87 -5.26 7.43 13.71
CA ASN A 87 -5.55 8.83 13.99
C ASN A 87 -4.60 9.83 13.30
N ASN A 88 -4.05 9.49 12.13
CA ASN A 88 -3.34 10.47 11.30
C ASN A 88 -4.28 11.58 10.82
N ARG A 89 -5.58 11.29 10.63
CA ARG A 89 -6.63 12.29 10.41
C ARG A 89 -6.93 13.05 11.68
N ILE A 90 -6.54 14.32 11.73
CA ILE A 90 -6.66 15.16 12.94
C ILE A 90 -7.79 16.19 12.88
N GLY A 91 -8.50 16.32 11.75
CA GLY A 91 -9.63 17.24 11.63
C GLY A 91 -9.93 17.65 10.20
N PHE A 92 -10.60 18.78 10.05
CA PHE A 92 -10.88 19.41 8.76
C PHE A 92 -10.36 20.84 8.72
N ASP A 93 -9.96 21.30 7.54
CA ASP A 93 -9.59 22.70 7.31
C ASP A 93 -10.83 23.58 7.11
N LYS A 94 -10.63 24.90 6.96
CA LYS A 94 -11.71 25.87 6.73
C LYS A 94 -12.50 25.65 5.43
N ARG A 95 -11.98 24.84 4.50
CA ARG A 95 -12.59 24.48 3.22
C ARG A 95 -13.20 23.07 3.26
N GLY A 96 -13.22 22.42 4.43
CA GLY A 96 -13.73 21.07 4.63
C GLY A 96 -12.81 19.96 4.10
N ALA A 97 -11.55 20.26 3.77
CA ALA A 97 -10.53 19.28 3.42
C ALA A 97 -10.11 18.48 4.65
N ILE A 98 -9.76 17.21 4.45
CA ILE A 98 -9.21 16.36 5.52
C ILE A 98 -7.81 16.86 5.88
N VAL A 99 -7.52 17.00 7.18
CA VAL A 99 -6.19 17.36 7.68
C VAL A 99 -5.51 16.12 8.26
N HIS A 100 -4.35 15.76 7.72
CA HIS A 100 -3.48 14.74 8.29
C HIS A 100 -2.27 15.34 9.00
N TYR A 101 -1.86 14.71 10.09
CA TYR A 101 -0.63 15.01 10.80
C TYR A 101 0.34 13.82 10.72
N ILE A 102 1.57 14.09 10.29
CA ILE A 102 2.64 13.11 10.14
C ILE A 102 3.85 13.57 10.95
N PRO A 103 4.16 12.94 12.10
CA PRO A 103 5.27 13.32 12.96
C PRO A 103 6.63 12.81 12.43
N LEU A 104 7.00 13.18 11.21
CA LEU A 104 8.10 12.61 10.43
C LEU A 104 9.42 12.51 11.22
N GLY A 105 9.78 13.54 11.99
CA GLY A 105 11.01 13.55 12.77
C GLY A 105 10.99 12.66 14.02
N LYS A 106 9.82 12.17 14.43
CA LYS A 106 9.62 11.27 15.59
C LYS A 106 9.25 9.85 15.15
N VAL A 107 9.35 9.54 13.86
CA VAL A 107 9.11 8.21 13.32
C VAL A 107 10.26 7.26 13.62
N ASP A 108 9.96 6.14 14.27
CA ASP A 108 10.90 5.03 14.42
C ASP A 108 10.95 4.19 13.15
N VAL A 109 11.58 4.77 12.11
CA VAL A 109 11.69 4.12 10.80
C VAL A 109 12.42 2.78 10.91
N LYS A 110 13.41 2.68 11.81
CA LYS A 110 14.07 1.41 12.09
C LYS A 110 13.06 0.39 12.61
N GLY A 111 12.27 0.73 13.63
CA GLY A 111 11.22 -0.12 14.15
C GLY A 111 10.23 -0.56 13.06
N ILE A 112 9.81 0.35 12.17
CA ILE A 112 8.90 0.04 11.06
C ILE A 112 9.56 -0.95 10.10
N THR A 113 10.81 -0.71 9.71
CA THR A 113 11.62 -1.60 8.85
C THR A 113 12.06 -2.90 9.55
N MET A 114 11.77 -3.06 10.83
CA MET A 114 11.99 -4.31 11.55
C MET A 114 10.70 -5.10 11.76
N SER A 115 9.54 -4.45 11.56
CA SER A 115 8.22 -4.98 11.94
C SER A 115 7.25 -5.13 10.76
N THR A 116 7.59 -4.61 9.58
CA THR A 116 6.64 -4.49 8.45
C THR A 116 7.32 -4.67 7.10
N LYS A 117 6.66 -5.36 6.17
CA LYS A 117 7.15 -5.42 4.78
C LYS A 117 6.82 -4.10 4.09
N TYR A 118 7.70 -3.66 3.18
CA TYR A 118 7.49 -2.43 2.40
C TYR A 118 6.13 -2.41 1.66
N PRO A 119 5.69 -3.51 1.00
CA PRO A 119 4.38 -3.53 0.35
C PRO A 119 3.20 -3.39 1.31
N ASP A 120 3.33 -3.84 2.57
CA ASP A 120 2.25 -3.73 3.56
C ASP A 120 2.08 -2.27 4.00
N LEU A 121 3.18 -1.54 4.16
CA LEU A 121 3.15 -0.10 4.42
C LEU A 121 2.53 0.66 3.24
N GLU A 122 2.93 0.35 2.01
CA GLU A 122 2.36 0.97 0.80
C GLU A 122 0.84 0.74 0.74
N LYS A 123 0.38 -0.51 0.88
CA LYS A 123 -1.05 -0.86 0.91
C LYS A 123 -1.82 -0.17 2.02
N THR A 124 -1.24 -0.08 3.23
CA THR A 124 -1.87 0.62 4.36
C THR A 124 -2.09 2.10 4.04
N LEU A 125 -1.10 2.76 3.43
CA LEU A 125 -1.22 4.17 3.06
C LEU A 125 -2.23 4.37 1.92
N VAL A 126 -2.30 3.45 0.95
CA VAL A 126 -3.33 3.47 -0.10
C VAL A 126 -4.73 3.28 0.50
N GLN A 127 -4.90 2.35 1.45
CA GLN A 127 -6.16 2.14 2.15
C GLN A 127 -6.66 3.42 2.83
N ILE A 128 -5.77 4.14 3.52
CA ILE A 128 -6.08 5.43 4.15
C ILE A 128 -6.51 6.48 3.10
N LEU A 129 -5.83 6.54 1.96
CA LEU A 129 -6.18 7.49 0.90
C LEU A 129 -7.52 7.15 0.22
N GLU A 130 -7.83 5.88 -0.01
CA GLU A 130 -9.12 5.47 -0.57
C GLU A 130 -10.27 5.81 0.39
N GLU A 131 -10.07 5.61 1.69
CA GLU A 131 -11.01 6.06 2.72
C GLU A 131 -11.18 7.60 2.73
N ASP A 132 -10.10 8.37 2.55
CA ASP A 132 -10.17 9.84 2.44
C ASP A 132 -11.03 10.24 1.23
N ILE A 133 -10.75 9.62 0.07
CA ILE A 133 -11.47 9.87 -1.17
C ILE A 133 -12.95 9.54 -0.99
N LYS A 134 -13.29 8.45 -0.28
CA LYS A 134 -14.68 8.10 0.03
C LYS A 134 -15.37 9.18 0.85
N ILE A 135 -14.76 9.62 1.95
CA ILE A 135 -15.29 10.70 2.80
C ILE A 135 -15.48 11.99 1.99
N LEU A 136 -14.52 12.35 1.14
CA LEU A 136 -14.59 13.55 0.32
C LEU A 136 -15.65 13.45 -0.79
N LYS A 137 -15.82 12.26 -1.39
CA LYS A 137 -16.88 11.98 -2.37
C LYS A 137 -18.27 12.03 -1.73
N GLU A 138 -18.43 11.66 -0.46
CA GLU A 138 -19.70 11.79 0.26
C GLU A 138 -20.04 13.25 0.57
N LYS A 139 -19.02 14.08 0.83
CA LYS A 139 -19.19 15.51 1.15
C LYS A 139 -19.29 16.42 -0.08
N ARG A 140 -19.11 15.90 -1.29
CA ARG A 140 -19.10 16.72 -2.51
C ARG A 140 -20.49 17.32 -2.80
N PRO A 141 -20.56 18.56 -3.31
CA PRO A 141 -21.83 19.25 -3.58
C PRO A 141 -22.63 18.66 -4.74
N SER A 142 -22.01 17.89 -5.64
CA SER A 142 -22.70 17.24 -6.77
C SER A 142 -22.01 15.93 -7.18
N PRO A 143 -22.76 14.94 -7.70
CA PRO A 143 -22.17 13.77 -8.33
C PRO A 143 -21.17 14.16 -9.42
N ASN A 144 -19.99 13.54 -9.40
CA ASN A 144 -18.86 13.79 -10.29
C ASN A 144 -18.38 15.23 -10.31
N GLY A 145 -18.69 16.06 -9.30
CA GLY A 145 -18.22 17.44 -9.20
C GLY A 145 -17.02 17.62 -8.27
N PRO A 146 -16.58 18.87 -8.07
CA PRO A 146 -15.41 19.16 -7.26
C PRO A 146 -15.56 18.69 -5.82
N PHE A 147 -14.50 18.10 -5.27
CA PHE A 147 -14.39 17.76 -3.86
C PHE A 147 -13.20 18.50 -3.23
N SER A 148 -13.19 18.59 -1.89
CA SER A 148 -12.10 19.26 -1.18
C SER A 148 -10.77 18.53 -1.36
N HIS A 149 -9.67 19.27 -1.23
CA HIS A 149 -8.31 18.73 -1.25
C HIS A 149 -8.00 17.98 0.05
N VAL A 150 -6.75 17.56 0.25
CA VAL A 150 -6.22 17.05 1.52
C VAL A 150 -5.10 17.97 2.00
N THR A 151 -5.10 18.32 3.28
CA THR A 151 -4.04 19.09 3.93
C THR A 151 -3.10 18.14 4.68
N LEU A 152 -1.81 18.14 4.36
CA LEU A 152 -0.80 17.31 5.03
C LEU A 152 0.13 18.19 5.88
N ILE A 153 0.21 17.91 7.18
CA ILE A 153 1.14 18.56 8.11
C ILE A 153 2.28 17.60 8.42
N PHE A 154 3.46 17.88 7.88
CA PHE A 154 4.68 17.12 8.18
C PHE A 154 5.47 17.81 9.29
N ASN A 155 5.49 17.21 10.49
CA ASN A 155 6.35 17.70 11.56
C ASN A 155 7.76 17.09 11.44
N MET A 156 8.70 17.93 11.02
CA MET A 156 10.10 17.57 10.80
C MET A 156 10.95 17.65 12.08
N GLU A 157 10.40 18.11 13.20
CA GLU A 157 11.11 18.22 14.47
C GLU A 157 11.65 16.85 14.92
N GLY A 158 12.96 16.77 15.17
CA GLY A 158 13.65 15.54 15.56
C GLY A 158 14.23 14.74 14.39
N LEU A 159 13.99 15.14 13.14
CA LEU A 159 14.58 14.48 11.98
C LEU A 159 16.09 14.78 11.93
N SER A 160 16.91 13.77 12.23
CA SER A 160 18.36 13.88 12.13
C SER A 160 18.85 13.79 10.68
N PHE A 161 20.01 14.40 10.39
CA PHE A 161 20.65 14.27 9.07
C PHE A 161 20.94 12.79 8.73
N ALA A 162 21.40 12.01 9.71
CA ALA A 162 21.66 10.59 9.53
C ALA A 162 20.40 9.84 9.04
N ASN A 163 19.25 10.07 9.68
CA ASN A 163 17.98 9.46 9.25
C ASN A 163 17.54 9.98 7.87
N ALA A 164 17.66 11.30 7.61
CA ALA A 164 17.27 11.88 6.33
C ALA A 164 18.10 11.35 5.14
N THR A 165 19.37 11.01 5.37
CA THR A 165 20.28 10.50 4.32
C THR A 165 20.39 8.99 4.24
N ASP A 166 19.85 8.25 5.22
CA ASP A 166 19.86 6.79 5.15
C ASP A 166 18.98 6.32 3.97
N LYS A 167 19.52 5.44 3.13
CA LYS A 167 18.86 5.00 1.90
C LYS A 167 17.54 4.28 2.17
N LYS A 168 17.49 3.40 3.18
CA LYS A 168 16.26 2.68 3.54
C LYS A 168 15.26 3.67 4.13
N VAL A 169 15.69 4.53 5.06
CA VAL A 169 14.80 5.52 5.68
C VAL A 169 14.24 6.50 4.66
N SER A 170 15.07 7.00 3.74
CA SER A 170 14.67 7.89 2.65
C SER A 170 13.65 7.23 1.72
N ALA A 171 13.83 5.96 1.37
CA ALA A 171 12.86 5.22 0.57
C ALA A 171 11.48 5.14 1.25
N TYR A 172 11.46 4.87 2.56
CA TYR A 172 10.22 4.83 3.35
C TYR A 172 9.53 6.21 3.41
N PHE A 173 10.29 7.29 3.57
CA PHE A 173 9.74 8.65 3.51
C PHE A 173 9.14 9.03 2.16
N MET A 174 9.64 8.41 1.08
CA MET A 174 9.14 8.68 -0.26
C MET A 174 7.88 7.89 -0.62
N ILE A 175 7.47 6.88 0.15
CA ILE A 175 6.27 6.08 -0.14
C ILE A 175 5.02 6.95 -0.29
N PRO A 176 4.64 7.82 0.67
CA PRO A 176 3.44 8.65 0.54
C PRO A 176 3.52 9.55 -0.71
N CYS A 177 4.69 10.14 -0.97
CA CYS A 177 4.93 10.97 -2.14
C CYS A 177 4.77 10.19 -3.46
N ASN A 178 5.25 8.94 -3.51
CA ASN A 178 5.14 8.09 -4.68
C ASN A 178 3.69 7.64 -4.91
N ILE A 179 2.97 7.26 -3.85
CA ILE A 179 1.54 6.92 -3.94
C ILE A 179 0.76 8.12 -4.50
N VAL A 180 0.93 9.31 -3.92
CA VAL A 180 0.30 10.54 -4.40
C VAL A 180 0.58 10.76 -5.89
N LYS A 181 1.84 10.63 -6.33
CA LYS A 181 2.19 10.77 -7.76
C LYS A 181 1.54 9.71 -8.66
N SER A 182 1.33 8.50 -8.14
CA SER A 182 0.80 7.37 -8.90
C SER A 182 -0.72 7.31 -8.95
N CYS A 183 -1.43 7.89 -7.97
CA CYS A 183 -2.87 7.75 -7.83
C CYS A 183 -3.67 9.05 -7.87
N LEU A 184 -3.03 10.20 -7.63
CA LEU A 184 -3.67 11.49 -7.57
C LEU A 184 -3.11 12.42 -8.63
N SER A 185 -4.01 13.24 -9.16
CA SER A 185 -3.62 14.41 -9.92
C SER A 185 -2.74 15.32 -9.05
N ALA A 186 -1.70 15.93 -9.62
CA ALA A 186 -0.86 16.93 -8.95
C ALA A 186 -1.69 18.11 -8.42
N ALA A 187 -2.82 18.44 -9.05
CA ALA A 187 -3.77 19.46 -8.62
C ALA A 187 -4.53 19.10 -7.34
N TYR A 188 -4.47 17.84 -6.90
CA TYR A 188 -4.98 17.40 -5.60
C TYR A 188 -4.07 17.79 -4.43
N VAL A 189 -2.79 18.06 -4.71
CA VAL A 189 -1.79 18.44 -3.71
C VAL A 189 -1.34 19.87 -3.96
N GLU A 190 -1.84 20.79 -3.14
CA GLU A 190 -1.40 22.18 -3.20
C GLU A 190 0.09 22.31 -2.80
N ARG A 191 0.73 23.38 -3.28
CA ARG A 191 2.16 23.67 -3.16
C ARG A 191 2.66 23.52 -1.71
N ALA A 192 3.74 22.76 -1.53
CA ALA A 192 4.41 22.62 -0.25
C ALA A 192 4.85 23.99 0.30
N LYS A 193 4.47 24.29 1.55
CA LYS A 193 4.98 25.43 2.32
C LYS A 193 5.95 24.92 3.38
N PHE A 194 7.11 25.56 3.47
CA PHE A 194 8.14 25.22 4.43
C PHE A 194 8.24 26.32 5.48
N PHE A 195 8.21 25.93 6.74
CA PHE A 195 8.31 26.85 7.86
C PHE A 195 9.51 26.49 8.73
N GLY A 196 10.13 27.52 9.32
CA GLY A 196 11.18 27.34 10.32
C GLY A 196 10.61 26.99 11.70
N SER A 197 11.37 27.25 12.75
CA SER A 197 10.96 26.99 14.13
C SER A 197 9.86 27.94 14.66
N GLU A 198 9.63 29.07 13.99
CA GLU A 198 8.72 30.13 14.41
C GLU A 198 7.71 30.47 13.31
N GLY A 199 6.57 31.05 13.69
CA GLY A 199 5.54 31.54 12.76
C GLY A 199 4.65 30.47 12.11
N TRP A 200 4.98 29.18 12.26
CA TRP A 200 4.23 28.10 11.61
C TRP A 200 2.84 27.87 12.21
N LYS A 201 2.64 28.16 13.51
CA LYS A 201 1.34 27.99 14.18
C LYS A 201 0.31 28.96 13.64
N GLU A 202 0.70 30.22 13.47
CA GLU A 202 -0.14 31.28 12.90
C GLU A 202 -0.55 30.93 11.46
N GLN A 203 0.38 30.37 10.68
CA GLN A 203 0.13 29.92 9.31
C GLN A 203 -0.83 28.72 9.25
N LEU A 204 -0.76 27.79 10.21
CA LEU A 204 -1.75 26.72 10.31
C LEU A 204 -3.16 27.27 10.61
N LEU A 205 -3.25 28.28 11.49
CA LEU A 205 -4.52 28.92 11.85
C LEU A 205 -5.13 29.77 10.72
N GLU A 206 -4.34 30.17 9.71
CA GLU A 206 -4.90 30.78 8.49
C GLU A 206 -5.75 29.77 7.70
N VAL A 207 -5.37 28.50 7.71
CA VAL A 207 -5.97 27.43 6.89
C VAL A 207 -6.96 26.56 7.69
N ILE A 208 -6.72 26.35 8.98
CA ILE A 208 -7.47 25.43 9.84
C ILE A 208 -8.08 26.22 11.00
N ASP A 209 -9.35 25.97 11.32
CA ASP A 209 -9.99 26.61 12.47
C ASP A 209 -9.38 26.13 13.78
N ALA A 210 -9.26 27.05 14.75
CA ALA A 210 -8.58 26.77 16.01
C ALA A 210 -9.23 25.63 16.82
N ASP A 211 -10.55 25.47 16.73
CA ASP A 211 -11.29 24.38 17.39
C ASP A 211 -11.05 23.00 16.76
N GLN A 212 -10.65 22.95 15.48
CA GLN A 212 -10.27 21.72 14.78
C GLN A 212 -8.81 21.33 15.03
N LEU A 213 -7.95 22.32 15.29
CA LEU A 213 -6.50 22.12 15.41
C LEU A 213 -6.08 21.81 16.87
N PRO A 214 -5.29 20.74 17.13
CA PRO A 214 -4.70 20.48 18.44
C PRO A 214 -3.92 21.67 19.02
N THR A 215 -3.96 21.83 20.34
CA THR A 215 -3.25 22.91 21.04
C THR A 215 -1.74 22.89 20.80
N PHE A 216 -1.12 21.71 20.72
CA PHE A 216 0.32 21.62 20.41
C PHE A 216 0.68 22.14 19.00
N LEU A 217 -0.28 22.18 18.07
CA LEU A 217 -0.16 22.76 16.73
C LEU A 217 -0.61 24.23 16.65
N GLY A 218 -1.02 24.84 17.77
CA GLY A 218 -1.42 26.24 17.85
C GLY A 218 -2.93 26.48 17.93
N GLY A 219 -3.77 25.45 17.92
CA GLY A 219 -5.22 25.59 18.11
C GLY A 219 -5.68 25.49 19.57
N ASN A 220 -6.95 25.12 19.74
CA ASN A 220 -7.66 25.01 21.01
C ASN A 220 -8.15 23.59 21.30
N ARG A 221 -8.02 22.65 20.34
CA ARG A 221 -8.48 21.27 20.52
C ARG A 221 -7.58 20.53 21.51
N THR A 222 -8.22 19.86 22.46
CA THR A 222 -7.58 18.97 23.44
C THR A 222 -8.30 17.61 23.44
N ASP A 223 -7.71 16.59 24.05
CA ASP A 223 -8.46 15.37 24.36
C ASP A 223 -9.57 15.65 25.38
N PRO A 224 -10.57 14.75 25.56
CA PRO A 224 -11.65 14.94 26.54
C PRO A 224 -11.18 15.16 27.99
N ASP A 225 -9.95 14.78 28.33
CA ASP A 225 -9.34 15.00 29.65
C ASP A 225 -8.49 16.28 29.72
N GLY A 226 -8.53 17.13 28.69
CA GLY A 226 -7.80 18.39 28.61
C GLY A 226 -6.35 18.25 28.15
N ASN A 227 -5.89 17.08 27.70
CA ASN A 227 -4.52 16.93 27.23
C ASN A 227 -4.26 17.74 25.94
N PRO A 228 -3.31 18.72 25.94
CA PRO A 228 -3.05 19.59 24.79
C PRO A 228 -2.32 18.91 23.64
N LEU A 229 -1.74 17.73 23.88
CA LEU A 229 -1.11 16.92 22.84
C LEU A 229 -2.13 16.07 22.07
N CYS A 230 -3.36 15.92 22.56
CA CYS A 230 -4.36 15.05 21.97
C CYS A 230 -3.87 13.59 21.78
N ILE A 231 -3.12 13.03 22.75
CA ILE A 231 -2.46 11.71 22.63
C ILE A 231 -3.43 10.54 22.39
N LYS A 232 -4.73 10.69 22.72
CA LYS A 232 -5.75 9.67 22.44
C LYS A 232 -6.19 9.69 20.98
N SER A 233 -6.04 10.84 20.31
CA SER A 233 -6.58 11.13 18.98
C SER A 233 -5.53 11.62 17.97
N VAL A 234 -4.24 11.58 18.30
CA VAL A 234 -3.15 11.99 17.41
C VAL A 234 -1.92 11.09 17.67
N MET A 235 -1.33 10.53 16.61
CA MET A 235 -0.08 9.79 16.70
C MET A 235 1.12 10.76 16.76
N HIS A 236 1.97 10.61 17.79
CA HIS A 236 3.15 11.46 18.03
C HIS A 236 4.47 10.77 17.68
N GLY A 237 4.39 9.59 17.07
CA GLY A 237 5.54 8.73 16.82
C GLY A 237 5.98 7.96 18.06
N GLY A 238 7.27 7.67 18.16
CA GLY A 238 7.83 6.87 19.24
C GLY A 238 8.39 5.53 18.78
N LYS A 239 9.09 4.86 19.70
CA LYS A 239 9.76 3.59 19.43
C LYS A 239 8.77 2.44 19.33
N ILE A 240 9.03 1.54 18.39
CA ILE A 240 8.28 0.30 18.24
C ILE A 240 8.89 -0.74 19.17
N ASP A 241 8.04 -1.43 19.93
CA ASP A 241 8.45 -2.51 20.81
C ASP A 241 9.02 -3.67 19.98
N GLU A 242 10.16 -4.22 20.41
CA GLU A 242 10.83 -5.31 19.69
C GLU A 242 9.96 -6.57 19.56
N LYS A 243 8.92 -6.74 20.39
CA LYS A 243 7.95 -7.83 20.25
C LYS A 243 7.24 -7.86 18.90
N TYR A 244 7.18 -6.71 18.20
CA TYR A 244 6.61 -6.61 16.86
C TYR A 244 7.61 -6.91 15.74
N TYR A 245 8.88 -7.17 16.06
CA TYR A 245 9.91 -7.35 15.04
C TYR A 245 9.77 -8.72 14.37
N ILE A 246 9.49 -8.69 13.07
CA ILE A 246 9.39 -9.86 12.19
C ILE A 246 10.62 -9.98 11.27
N HIS A 247 11.55 -9.03 11.33
CA HIS A 247 12.73 -9.03 10.49
C HIS A 247 13.62 -10.24 10.77
N LYS A 248 14.08 -10.86 9.69
CA LYS A 248 14.86 -12.09 9.69
C LYS A 248 16.10 -12.04 10.58
N SER A 249 16.74 -10.88 10.70
CA SER A 249 17.91 -10.70 11.58
C SER A 249 17.62 -10.93 13.07
N LYS A 250 16.36 -10.87 13.51
CA LYS A 250 15.94 -11.14 14.89
C LYS A 250 15.48 -12.58 15.07
N ASN A 251 14.68 -13.09 14.13
CA ASN A 251 14.09 -14.43 14.19
C ASN A 251 14.27 -15.14 12.84
N PRO A 252 15.49 -15.58 12.46
CA PRO A 252 15.69 -16.22 11.17
C PRO A 252 15.02 -17.58 11.17
N LEU A 253 14.35 -17.92 10.07
CA LEU A 253 13.65 -19.19 9.89
C LEU A 253 14.58 -20.39 10.09
N SER A 254 15.88 -20.23 9.86
CA SER A 254 16.90 -21.26 10.14
C SER A 254 16.96 -21.74 11.59
N ASN A 255 16.41 -20.97 12.54
CA ASN A 255 16.38 -21.32 13.96
C ASN A 255 15.11 -22.07 14.39
N ALA A 256 14.07 -22.11 13.55
CA ALA A 256 12.82 -22.78 13.88
C ALA A 256 12.94 -24.31 13.73
N SER A 257 12.25 -25.06 14.60
CA SER A 257 12.38 -26.51 14.69
C SER A 257 11.62 -27.27 13.61
N ASP A 258 10.61 -26.67 12.99
CA ASP A 258 9.73 -27.25 11.97
C ASP A 258 10.16 -26.91 10.52
N VAL A 259 11.41 -26.49 10.34
CA VAL A 259 11.93 -25.97 9.08
C VAL A 259 12.82 -26.98 8.36
N LYS A 260 12.60 -27.13 7.06
CA LYS A 260 13.45 -27.92 6.15
C LYS A 260 14.52 -27.02 5.53
N LYS A 261 15.63 -27.63 5.15
CA LYS A 261 16.73 -26.96 4.44
C LYS A 261 16.97 -27.65 3.10
N ILE A 262 17.16 -26.86 2.06
CA ILE A 262 17.63 -27.33 0.76
C ILE A 262 18.78 -26.45 0.27
N VAL A 263 19.72 -27.07 -0.45
CA VAL A 263 20.81 -26.37 -1.13
C VAL A 263 20.73 -26.68 -2.60
N LEU A 264 20.38 -25.68 -3.40
CA LEU A 264 20.31 -25.79 -4.85
C LEU A 264 21.67 -25.43 -5.45
N ALA A 265 22.25 -26.33 -6.23
CA ALA A 265 23.42 -26.03 -7.03
C ALA A 265 23.11 -24.94 -8.07
N ARG A 266 24.15 -24.35 -8.68
CA ARG A 266 23.96 -23.50 -9.87
C ARG A 266 23.25 -24.29 -10.97
N ALA A 267 22.49 -23.62 -11.83
CA ALA A 267 21.79 -24.25 -12.94
C ALA A 267 20.89 -25.44 -12.51
N SER A 268 20.29 -25.38 -11.31
CA SER A 268 19.43 -26.45 -10.77
C SER A 268 18.18 -25.88 -10.13
N PHE A 269 17.19 -26.74 -9.90
CA PHE A 269 15.92 -26.41 -9.26
C PHE A 269 15.49 -27.56 -8.35
N SER A 270 14.47 -27.32 -7.54
CA SER A 270 13.79 -28.36 -6.77
C SER A 270 12.29 -28.19 -6.87
N GLU A 271 11.62 -29.31 -7.07
CA GLU A 271 10.17 -29.44 -7.04
C GLU A 271 9.76 -30.12 -5.73
N ILE A 272 8.72 -29.58 -5.10
CA ILE A 272 8.10 -30.14 -3.90
C ILE A 272 6.66 -30.43 -4.27
N GLU A 273 6.36 -31.71 -4.47
CA GLU A 273 5.01 -32.17 -4.77
C GLU A 273 4.17 -32.25 -3.49
N LEU A 274 2.95 -31.77 -3.58
CA LEU A 274 1.97 -31.70 -2.50
C LEU A 274 0.68 -32.33 -3.01
N GLU A 275 0.28 -33.44 -2.42
CA GLU A 275 -1.02 -34.06 -2.69
C GLU A 275 -2.10 -33.37 -1.86
N VAL A 276 -3.11 -32.83 -2.53
CA VAL A 276 -4.26 -32.18 -1.91
C VAL A 276 -5.47 -33.09 -2.09
N GLU A 277 -6.05 -33.55 -0.99
CA GLU A 277 -7.14 -34.54 -1.01
C GLU A 277 -8.53 -33.91 -1.14
N GLU A 278 -8.71 -32.66 -0.68
CA GLU A 278 -10.02 -32.01 -0.58
C GLU A 278 -10.00 -30.62 -1.22
N ASP A 279 -11.00 -30.33 -2.05
CA ASP A 279 -11.26 -29.01 -2.62
C ASP A 279 -11.42 -27.97 -1.49
N GLY A 280 -10.84 -26.79 -1.68
CA GLY A 280 -10.88 -25.72 -0.68
C GLY A 280 -9.80 -25.81 0.40
N SER A 281 -8.96 -26.86 0.40
CA SER A 281 -7.75 -26.94 1.22
C SER A 281 -6.80 -25.78 0.95
N LEU A 282 -5.91 -25.47 1.89
CA LEU A 282 -4.93 -24.41 1.78
C LEU A 282 -3.52 -24.98 1.68
N ILE A 283 -2.71 -24.43 0.78
CA ILE A 283 -1.26 -24.59 0.79
C ILE A 283 -0.67 -23.32 1.39
N GLU A 284 0.06 -23.46 2.49
CA GLU A 284 0.81 -22.39 3.12
C GLU A 284 2.31 -22.61 2.94
N TRP A 285 3.04 -21.54 2.62
CA TRP A 285 4.48 -21.58 2.58
C TRP A 285 5.08 -20.42 3.36
N GLU A 286 6.24 -20.70 3.94
CA GLU A 286 7.19 -19.69 4.35
C GLU A 286 8.60 -20.15 3.97
N PHE A 287 9.42 -19.25 3.42
CA PHE A 287 10.82 -19.56 3.16
C PHE A 287 11.74 -18.35 3.29
N GLU A 288 13.02 -18.67 3.49
CA GLU A 288 14.14 -17.74 3.52
C GLU A 288 15.31 -18.29 2.71
N THR A 289 15.92 -17.45 1.88
CA THR A 289 17.21 -17.67 1.25
C THR A 289 18.33 -17.11 2.12
N LYS A 290 19.45 -17.82 2.26
CA LYS A 290 20.59 -17.28 3.02
C LYS A 290 21.26 -16.09 2.33
N THR A 291 21.24 -16.08 0.99
CA THR A 291 21.83 -15.01 0.18
C THR A 291 21.09 -14.86 -1.14
N ARG A 292 20.71 -13.61 -1.45
CA ARG A 292 20.09 -13.19 -2.72
C ARG A 292 18.74 -13.87 -2.97
N ASP A 293 18.16 -13.53 -4.10
CA ASP A 293 16.91 -14.09 -4.56
C ASP A 293 16.87 -15.61 -4.78
N ILE A 294 15.67 -16.16 -4.96
CA ILE A 294 15.42 -17.48 -5.55
C ILE A 294 14.20 -17.35 -6.48
N GLY A 295 14.17 -18.13 -7.56
CA GLY A 295 12.94 -18.27 -8.34
C GLY A 295 11.93 -19.08 -7.53
N PHE A 296 10.71 -18.57 -7.35
CA PHE A 296 9.65 -19.27 -6.63
C PHE A 296 8.35 -19.22 -7.42
N GLY A 297 7.65 -20.35 -7.50
CA GLY A 297 6.33 -20.46 -8.13
C GLY A 297 5.53 -21.64 -7.58
N LEU A 298 4.22 -21.61 -7.80
CA LEU A 298 3.28 -22.68 -7.44
C LEU A 298 2.51 -23.10 -8.70
N PHE A 299 2.45 -24.41 -8.93
CA PHE A 299 1.82 -25.00 -10.10
C PHE A 299 0.84 -26.10 -9.70
N TYR A 300 -0.07 -26.44 -10.61
CA TYR A 300 -0.98 -27.58 -10.50
C TYR A 300 -0.80 -28.51 -11.69
N LYS A 301 -0.70 -29.82 -11.40
CA LYS A 301 -0.63 -30.86 -12.43
C LYS A 301 -2.05 -31.28 -12.79
N GLU A 302 -2.53 -30.86 -13.95
CA GLU A 302 -3.82 -31.29 -14.48
C GLU A 302 -3.60 -32.41 -15.50
N ILE A 303 -4.28 -33.54 -15.33
CA ILE A 303 -4.29 -34.62 -16.33
C ILE A 303 -5.49 -34.40 -17.25
N VAL A 304 -5.23 -34.09 -18.52
CA VAL A 304 -6.25 -33.90 -19.56
C VAL A 304 -6.00 -34.94 -20.66
N ASP A 305 -6.98 -35.80 -20.92
CA ASP A 305 -6.91 -36.85 -21.95
C ASP A 305 -5.68 -37.79 -21.82
N GLY A 306 -5.17 -37.95 -20.59
CA GLY A 306 -3.99 -38.77 -20.29
C GLY A 306 -2.64 -38.05 -20.44
N GLU A 307 -2.64 -36.77 -20.83
CA GLU A 307 -1.45 -35.93 -20.84
C GLU A 307 -1.39 -35.03 -19.60
N GLU A 308 -0.20 -34.92 -19.00
CA GLU A 308 0.06 -34.01 -17.89
C GLU A 308 0.25 -32.58 -18.41
N LYS A 309 -0.60 -31.68 -17.95
CA LYS A 309 -0.53 -30.25 -18.22
C LYS A 309 -0.22 -29.50 -16.93
N ILE A 310 0.85 -28.72 -16.94
CA ILE A 310 1.22 -27.85 -15.82
C ILE A 310 0.48 -26.52 -15.95
N ILE A 311 -0.29 -26.17 -14.92
CA ILE A 311 -0.97 -24.89 -14.80
C ILE A 311 -0.23 -24.04 -13.78
N GLU A 312 0.22 -22.85 -14.19
CA GLU A 312 0.82 -21.87 -13.29
C GLU A 312 -0.28 -21.21 -12.43
N LEU A 313 -0.14 -21.31 -11.12
CA LEU A 313 -1.09 -20.75 -10.15
C LEU A 313 -0.53 -19.51 -9.45
N VAL A 314 0.75 -19.58 -9.05
CA VAL A 314 1.53 -18.44 -8.59
C VAL A 314 2.71 -18.29 -9.55
N PRO A 315 2.84 -17.12 -10.22
CA PRO A 315 3.86 -16.90 -11.23
C PRO A 315 5.27 -17.16 -10.73
N LEU A 316 6.11 -17.78 -11.58
CA LEU A 316 7.52 -17.97 -11.27
C LEU A 316 8.26 -16.62 -11.30
N VAL A 317 8.57 -16.08 -10.12
CA VAL A 317 9.27 -14.80 -9.98
C VAL A 317 10.48 -14.93 -9.07
N ARG A 318 11.45 -14.02 -9.24
CA ARG A 318 12.65 -13.96 -8.39
C ARG A 318 12.33 -13.19 -7.11
N ILE A 319 12.41 -13.85 -5.96
CA ILE A 319 12.08 -13.31 -4.65
C ILE A 319 13.33 -13.26 -3.78
N ASP A 320 13.65 -12.08 -3.24
CA ASP A 320 14.70 -11.90 -2.24
C ASP A 320 14.11 -11.81 -0.82
N THR A 321 14.66 -12.60 0.10
CA THR A 321 14.25 -12.67 1.51
C THR A 321 15.32 -12.07 2.42
N GLU A 322 16.03 -11.04 1.95
CA GLU A 322 17.13 -10.37 2.68
C GLU A 322 16.65 -9.88 4.05
N ASP A 323 15.54 -9.14 4.06
CA ASP A 323 15.01 -8.49 5.26
C ASP A 323 13.91 -9.35 5.95
N TYR A 324 13.12 -10.12 5.18
CA TYR A 324 11.95 -10.87 5.67
C TYR A 324 11.77 -12.20 4.96
N SER A 325 11.15 -13.18 5.63
CA SER A 325 10.65 -14.40 4.99
C SER A 325 9.60 -14.09 3.93
N GLU A 326 9.66 -14.82 2.83
CA GLU A 326 8.54 -14.89 1.89
C GLU A 326 7.47 -15.80 2.47
N THR A 327 6.22 -15.35 2.46
CA THR A 327 5.09 -16.04 3.08
C THR A 327 3.89 -15.96 2.15
N GLY A 328 3.15 -17.06 1.99
CA GLY A 328 1.90 -17.01 1.24
C GLY A 328 0.99 -18.19 1.52
N VAL A 329 -0.25 -18.01 1.10
CA VAL A 329 -1.33 -19.00 1.23
C VAL A 329 -2.05 -19.08 -0.11
N TYR A 330 -2.35 -20.29 -0.56
CA TYR A 330 -3.13 -20.54 -1.76
C TYR A 330 -4.30 -21.46 -1.44
N LYS A 331 -5.52 -21.04 -1.78
CA LYS A 331 -6.71 -21.88 -1.67
C LYS A 331 -6.85 -22.78 -2.90
N CYS A 332 -6.62 -24.07 -2.69
CA CYS A 332 -6.72 -25.11 -3.70
C CYS A 332 -8.17 -25.23 -4.18
N GLN A 333 -8.43 -24.94 -5.45
CA GLN A 333 -9.78 -25.03 -6.02
C GLN A 333 -10.18 -26.48 -6.34
N LYS A 334 -9.21 -27.39 -6.43
CA LYS A 334 -9.39 -28.79 -6.79
C LYS A 334 -8.45 -29.66 -5.96
N ALA A 335 -8.86 -30.88 -5.64
CA ALA A 335 -7.99 -31.95 -5.21
C ALA A 335 -7.05 -32.37 -6.35
N GLY A 336 -5.83 -32.79 -6.00
CA GLY A 336 -4.80 -33.24 -6.95
C GLY A 336 -3.40 -32.82 -6.53
N THR A 337 -2.45 -32.96 -7.47
CA THR A 337 -1.03 -32.70 -7.22
C THR A 337 -0.68 -31.23 -7.50
N TYR A 338 -0.20 -30.55 -6.47
CA TYR A 338 0.37 -29.22 -6.54
C TYR A 338 1.90 -29.31 -6.47
N VAL A 339 2.60 -28.36 -7.10
CA VAL A 339 4.06 -28.33 -7.12
C VAL A 339 4.56 -26.96 -6.72
N ILE A 340 5.32 -26.90 -5.64
CA ILE A 340 6.13 -25.73 -5.32
C ILE A 340 7.50 -25.88 -6.00
N LEU A 341 7.91 -24.87 -6.76
CA LEU A 341 9.19 -24.83 -7.44
C LEU A 341 10.12 -23.81 -6.78
N PHE A 342 11.30 -24.25 -6.37
CA PHE A 342 12.44 -23.38 -6.09
C PHE A 342 13.44 -23.48 -7.24
N ASP A 343 13.63 -22.38 -7.98
CA ASP A 343 14.45 -22.34 -9.18
C ASP A 343 15.75 -21.55 -8.98
N ASN A 344 16.88 -22.20 -9.20
CA ASN A 344 18.21 -21.59 -9.28
C ASN A 344 18.86 -21.81 -10.67
N SER A 345 18.07 -22.17 -11.68
CA SER A 345 18.54 -22.45 -13.04
C SER A 345 19.23 -21.23 -13.67
N TYR A 346 18.77 -20.03 -13.29
CA TYR A 346 19.32 -18.76 -13.77
C TYR A 346 20.67 -18.37 -13.16
N SER A 347 21.17 -19.05 -12.12
CA SER A 347 22.45 -18.69 -11.50
C SER A 347 23.63 -19.35 -12.20
N TRP A 348 24.61 -18.53 -12.58
CA TRP A 348 25.79 -18.98 -13.33
C TRP A 348 26.93 -19.49 -12.45
N LEU A 349 27.03 -18.97 -11.21
CA LEU A 349 28.23 -19.14 -10.37
C LEU A 349 27.96 -19.65 -8.96
N ARG A 350 26.71 -19.65 -8.49
CA ARG A 350 26.44 -19.81 -7.05
C ARG A 350 25.33 -20.81 -6.78
N SER A 351 25.53 -21.60 -5.73
CA SER A 351 24.45 -22.33 -5.08
C SER A 351 23.61 -21.39 -4.24
N LYS A 352 22.39 -21.82 -3.91
CA LYS A 352 21.47 -21.11 -3.02
C LYS A 352 21.04 -22.04 -1.89
N GLU A 353 21.14 -21.54 -0.66
CA GLU A 353 20.70 -22.23 0.55
C GLU A 353 19.35 -21.65 0.96
N ILE A 354 18.33 -22.49 1.05
CA ILE A 354 16.94 -22.12 1.30
C ILE A 354 16.46 -22.90 2.53
N PHE A 355 15.87 -22.17 3.47
CA PHE A 355 15.15 -22.71 4.62
C PHE A 355 13.66 -22.51 4.35
N TYR A 356 12.84 -23.54 4.52
CA TYR A 356 11.42 -23.43 4.21
C TYR A 356 10.56 -24.30 5.13
N ARG A 357 9.31 -23.89 5.29
CA ARG A 357 8.22 -24.72 5.82
C ARG A 357 7.03 -24.61 4.88
N ILE A 358 6.44 -25.75 4.55
CA ILE A 358 5.28 -25.86 3.68
C ILE A 358 4.28 -26.74 4.40
N LYS A 359 3.03 -26.30 4.44
CA LYS A 359 1.92 -27.00 5.07
C LYS A 359 0.74 -27.08 4.11
N THR A 360 0.04 -28.20 4.13
CA THR A 360 -1.28 -28.34 3.54
C THR A 360 -2.27 -28.41 4.69
N ILE A 361 -3.28 -27.56 4.69
CA ILE A 361 -4.34 -27.51 5.71
C ILE A 361 -5.63 -27.93 5.02
N SER A 362 -6.30 -28.97 5.54
CA SER A 362 -7.57 -29.42 4.96
C SER A 362 -8.66 -28.36 5.12
N HIS A 363 -9.68 -28.41 4.27
CA HIS A 363 -10.78 -27.45 4.34
C HIS A 363 -11.45 -27.46 5.72
N ARG A 364 -11.63 -28.66 6.30
CA ARG A 364 -12.21 -28.86 7.63
C ARG A 364 -11.38 -28.24 8.75
N GLU A 365 -10.07 -28.48 8.76
CA GLU A 365 -9.17 -27.90 9.77
C GLU A 365 -9.18 -26.37 9.73
N HIS A 366 -9.28 -25.78 8.53
CA HIS A 366 -9.40 -24.34 8.38
C HIS A 366 -10.73 -23.80 8.92
N GLU A 367 -11.87 -24.47 8.67
CA GLU A 367 -13.17 -24.07 9.23
C GLU A 367 -13.19 -24.11 10.75
N GLU A 368 -12.57 -25.12 11.36
CA GLU A 368 -12.44 -25.24 12.82
C GLU A 368 -11.56 -24.13 13.42
N GLN A 369 -10.48 -23.74 12.74
CA GLN A 369 -9.59 -22.66 13.17
C GLN A 369 -10.22 -21.25 13.08
N VAL A 370 -11.21 -21.06 12.21
CA VAL A 370 -11.89 -19.76 12.03
C VAL A 370 -13.08 -19.59 13.01
N GLN A 371 -13.62 -20.68 13.55
CA GLN A 371 -14.76 -20.66 14.47
C GLN A 371 -14.38 -20.68 15.96
N GLY A 372 -13.13 -20.99 16.29
CA GLY A 372 -12.58 -20.92 17.65
C GLY A 372 -11.89 -19.59 17.92
#